data_AF-A0A920QYQ9-F1
#
_entry.id   AF-A0A920QYQ9-F1
#
_cell.length_a   1.000
_cell.length_b   1.000
_cell.length_c   1.000
_cell.angle_alpha   90.00
_cell.angle_beta   90.00
_cell.angle_gamma   90.00
#
_symmetry.space_group_name_H-M   'P 1'
#
loop_
_entity.id
_entity.type
_entity.pdbx_description
1 polymer ?
#
loop_
_entity_poly.entity_id
_entity_poly.type
_entity_poly.pdbx_seq_one_letter_code
_entity_poly.pdbx_strand_id
1 'polypeptide(L)'
;MYLDGGYDQASSFVSKWLGQHINEALESETRKDPKSLLQEYLQANGKQPPRYELSSQSGTPHDPVFTINVLIDNKLIATGKGSRKVDAERKAASQALEIFISLGNANDF
;
A
#
# COMPACT_ATOMS: atom_id res chain seq x y z
N MET A 1 8.17 -24.49 -9.20
CA MET A 1 6.70 -24.38 -9.35
C MET A 1 6.30 -23.03 -8.76
N TYR A 2 6.15 -22.02 -9.61
CA TYR A 2 5.82 -20.64 -9.22
C TYR A 2 4.30 -20.56 -9.08
N LEU A 3 3.80 -20.08 -7.94
CA LEU A 3 2.37 -19.94 -7.65
C LEU A 3 1.77 -18.83 -8.53
N ASP A 4 1.33 -19.25 -9.71
CA ASP A 4 0.41 -18.55 -10.59
C ASP A 4 -1.02 -18.85 -10.14
N GLY A 5 -1.88 -17.84 -9.95
CA GLY A 5 -3.30 -18.09 -9.68
C GLY A 5 -3.95 -17.34 -8.50
N GLY A 6 -3.36 -16.25 -8.00
CA GLY A 6 -3.95 -15.47 -6.89
C GLY A 6 -4.27 -14.00 -7.18
N TYR A 7 -3.95 -13.48 -8.37
CA TYR A 7 -4.08 -12.03 -8.66
C TYR A 7 -5.39 -11.66 -9.36
N ASP A 8 -6.06 -12.62 -10.01
CA ASP A 8 -7.21 -12.35 -10.87
C ASP A 8 -8.48 -11.99 -10.07
N GLN A 9 -8.74 -12.67 -8.94
CA GLN A 9 -9.84 -12.34 -8.04
C GLN A 9 -9.62 -11.03 -7.28
N ALA A 10 -8.37 -10.61 -7.11
CA ALA A 10 -8.05 -9.36 -6.43
C ALA A 10 -8.50 -8.17 -7.29
N SER A 11 -8.34 -8.21 -8.61
CA SER A 11 -8.59 -7.07 -9.50
C SER A 11 -10.05 -6.56 -9.45
N SER A 12 -11.03 -7.43 -9.63
CA SER A 12 -12.45 -7.04 -9.55
C SER A 12 -12.85 -6.53 -8.17
N PHE A 13 -12.23 -7.07 -7.11
CA PHE A 13 -12.43 -6.58 -5.76
C PHE A 13 -11.78 -5.22 -5.54
N VAL A 14 -10.55 -5.00 -6.05
CA VAL A 14 -9.83 -3.72 -6.02
C VAL A 14 -10.71 -2.65 -6.63
N SER A 15 -11.06 -2.75 -7.92
CA SER A 15 -11.77 -1.66 -8.61
C SER A 15 -13.10 -1.29 -7.95
N LYS A 16 -13.80 -2.28 -7.37
CA LYS A 16 -15.09 -2.07 -6.70
C LYS A 16 -14.96 -1.50 -5.29
N TRP A 17 -14.07 -2.04 -4.46
CA TRP A 17 -13.80 -1.58 -3.09
C TRP A 17 -13.16 -0.19 -3.09
N LEU A 18 -12.27 0.01 -4.05
CA LEU A 18 -11.53 1.24 -4.24
C LEU A 18 -12.35 2.33 -4.93
N GLY A 19 -13.21 1.99 -5.90
CA GLY A 19 -14.13 2.96 -6.49
C GLY A 19 -15.07 3.61 -5.46
N GLN A 20 -15.42 2.89 -4.40
CA GLN A 20 -16.10 3.48 -3.24
C GLN A 20 -15.14 4.31 -2.38
N HIS A 21 -14.00 3.75 -1.95
CA HIS A 21 -13.16 4.39 -0.93
C HIS A 21 -12.18 5.46 -1.43
N ILE A 22 -11.67 5.37 -2.65
CA ILE A 22 -10.76 6.37 -3.24
C ILE A 22 -11.50 7.63 -3.67
N ASN A 23 -12.71 7.50 -4.21
CA ASN A 23 -13.49 8.67 -4.58
C ASN A 23 -13.80 9.51 -3.33
N GLU A 24 -14.08 8.85 -2.20
CA GLU A 24 -14.24 9.51 -0.89
C GLU A 24 -12.92 10.04 -0.31
N ALA A 25 -11.79 9.35 -0.50
CA ALA A 25 -10.48 9.75 0.04
C ALA A 25 -9.77 10.86 -0.76
N LEU A 26 -10.05 11.00 -2.07
CA LEU A 26 -9.57 12.11 -2.90
C LEU A 26 -10.43 13.37 -2.76
N GLU A 27 -11.74 13.23 -2.60
CA GLU A 27 -12.66 14.38 -2.52
C GLU A 27 -12.83 14.94 -1.10
N SER A 28 -12.46 14.20 -0.07
CA SER A 28 -12.48 14.68 1.30
C SER A 28 -11.19 14.30 2.02
N GLU A 29 -10.53 15.29 2.61
CA GLU A 29 -9.46 15.17 3.62
C GLU A 29 -9.83 14.29 4.84
N THR A 30 -11.00 13.61 4.81
CA THR A 30 -11.54 12.79 5.89
C THR A 30 -11.07 11.34 5.79
N ARG A 31 -9.90 11.13 6.40
CA ARG A 31 -9.69 10.17 7.51
C ARG A 31 -9.96 8.66 7.32
N LYS A 32 -9.53 8.02 6.22
CA LYS A 32 -9.10 6.62 6.33
C LYS A 32 -7.60 6.52 6.15
N ASP A 33 -6.93 6.06 7.21
CA ASP A 33 -5.48 5.91 7.22
C ASP A 33 -5.07 4.87 6.16
N PRO A 34 -4.11 5.18 5.26
CA PRO A 34 -3.74 4.27 4.18
C PRO A 34 -3.22 2.92 4.70
N LYS A 35 -2.73 2.86 5.94
CA LYS A 35 -2.34 1.59 6.57
C LYS A 35 -3.55 0.70 6.83
N SER A 36 -4.64 1.28 7.35
CA SER A 36 -5.88 0.56 7.61
C SER A 36 -6.49 0.07 6.30
N LEU A 37 -6.54 0.94 5.28
CA LEU A 37 -7.05 0.56 3.95
C LEU A 37 -6.27 -0.60 3.35
N LEU A 38 -4.92 -0.55 3.42
CA LEU A 38 -4.08 -1.63 2.93
C LEU A 38 -4.31 -2.93 3.70
N GLN A 39 -4.49 -2.86 5.01
CA GLN A 39 -4.77 -4.04 5.82
C GLN A 39 -6.14 -4.66 5.50
N GLU A 40 -7.20 -3.84 5.41
CA GLU A 40 -8.54 -4.29 5.02
C GLU A 40 -8.50 -4.96 3.64
N TYR A 41 -7.79 -4.36 2.70
CA TYR A 41 -7.57 -4.91 1.36
C TYR A 41 -6.89 -6.28 1.41
N LEU A 42 -5.80 -6.42 2.15
CA LEU A 42 -5.06 -7.68 2.25
C LEU A 42 -5.88 -8.78 2.91
N GLN A 43 -6.60 -8.45 3.98
CA GLN A 43 -7.49 -9.40 4.67
C GLN A 43 -8.62 -9.87 3.75
N ALA A 44 -9.25 -8.96 3.00
CA ALA A 44 -10.29 -9.32 2.03
C ALA A 44 -9.77 -10.23 0.91
N ASN A 45 -8.48 -10.14 0.57
CA ASN A 45 -7.80 -10.97 -0.42
C ASN A 45 -7.16 -12.24 0.17
N GLY A 46 -7.42 -12.55 1.45
CA GLY A 46 -6.85 -13.72 2.14
C GLY A 46 -5.32 -13.66 2.31
N LYS A 47 -4.73 -12.47 2.22
CA LYS A 47 -3.28 -12.25 2.41
C LYS A 47 -2.96 -11.91 3.86
N GLN A 48 -1.69 -12.09 4.21
CA GLN A 48 -1.18 -11.67 5.51
C GLN A 48 -1.20 -10.14 5.65
N PRO A 49 -1.32 -9.61 6.88
CA PRO A 49 -1.25 -8.17 7.12
C PRO A 49 0.09 -7.58 6.63
N PRO A 50 0.12 -6.30 6.25
CA PRO A 50 1.31 -5.67 5.73
C PRO A 50 2.33 -5.47 6.86
N ARG A 51 3.60 -5.78 6.59
CA ARG A 51 4.72 -5.55 7.49
C ARG A 51 5.46 -4.29 7.07
N TYR A 52 5.68 -3.38 8.02
CA TYR A 52 6.44 -2.15 7.80
C TYR A 52 7.85 -2.31 8.38
N GLU A 53 8.86 -1.97 7.60
CA GLU A 53 10.25 -2.08 8.01
C GLU A 53 11.03 -0.81 7.70
N LEU A 54 11.78 -0.30 8.68
CA LEU A 54 12.69 0.84 8.47
C LEU A 54 13.92 0.35 7.71
N SER A 55 13.97 0.67 6.42
CA SER A 55 15.04 0.27 5.51
C SER A 55 16.24 1.22 5.61
N SER A 56 15.97 2.52 5.78
CA SER A 56 17.03 3.51 5.89
C SER A 56 16.56 4.73 6.66
N GLN A 57 17.50 5.39 7.33
CA GLN A 57 17.33 6.70 7.91
C GLN A 57 18.52 7.55 7.47
N SER A 58 18.26 8.71 6.90
CA SER A 58 19.29 9.63 6.39
C SER A 58 18.84 11.07 6.65
N GLY A 59 19.60 12.05 6.16
CA GLY A 59 19.27 13.47 6.35
C GLY A 59 20.01 14.11 7.52
N THR A 60 19.90 15.43 7.62
CA THR A 60 20.53 16.21 8.68
C THR A 60 19.71 16.14 9.97
N PRO A 61 20.26 16.54 11.12
CA PRO A 61 19.49 16.57 12.38
C PRO A 61 18.21 17.42 12.29
N HIS A 62 18.19 18.44 11.42
CA HIS A 62 17.04 19.33 11.21
C HIS A 62 16.12 18.88 10.08
N ASP A 63 16.55 17.94 9.22
CA ASP A 63 15.75 17.38 8.13
C ASP A 63 15.99 15.86 8.00
N PRO A 64 15.52 15.06 8.97
CA PRO A 64 15.67 13.61 8.91
C PRO A 64 14.74 13.04 7.84
N VAL A 65 15.22 12.07 7.08
CA VAL A 65 14.47 11.33 6.07
C VAL A 65 14.43 9.86 6.48
N PHE A 66 13.23 9.38 6.77
CA PHE A 66 12.96 7.97 7.08
C PHE A 66 12.48 7.27 5.82
N THR A 67 13.03 6.10 5.54
CA THR A 67 12.63 5.24 4.42
C THR A 67 12.05 3.95 4.98
N ILE A 68 10.77 3.72 4.72
CA ILE A 68 10.02 2.57 5.18
C ILE A 68 9.61 1.70 4.00
N ASN A 69 9.87 0.41 4.13
CA ASN A 69 9.42 -0.62 3.20
C ASN A 69 8.10 -1.22 3.70
N VAL A 70 7.18 -1.48 2.78
CA VAL A 70 5.99 -2.29 2.99
C VAL A 70 6.22 -3.66 2.36
N LEU A 71 6.15 -4.68 3.21
CA LEU A 71 6.30 -6.08 2.82
C LEU A 71 4.98 -6.81 3.01
N ILE A 72 4.59 -7.61 2.02
CA ILE A 72 3.40 -8.45 2.04
C ILE A 72 3.84 -9.84 1.60
N ASP A 73 3.52 -10.88 2.37
CA ASP A 73 4.04 -12.24 2.15
C ASP A 73 5.57 -12.26 1.96
N ASN A 74 6.29 -11.51 2.81
CA ASN A 74 7.75 -11.31 2.76
C ASN A 74 8.30 -10.69 1.46
N LYS A 75 7.44 -10.19 0.56
CA LYS A 75 7.86 -9.49 -0.66
C LYS A 75 7.76 -7.99 -0.46
N LEU A 76 8.81 -7.26 -0.86
CA LEU A 76 8.77 -5.80 -0.92
C LEU A 76 7.76 -5.37 -1.98
N ILE A 77 6.69 -4.69 -1.55
CA ILE A 77 5.65 -4.18 -2.44
C ILE A 77 5.89 -2.71 -2.75
N ALA A 78 6.16 -1.90 -1.73
CA ALA A 78 6.36 -0.46 -1.89
C ALA A 78 7.35 0.10 -0.87
N THR A 79 7.87 1.28 -1.16
CA THR A 79 8.78 2.01 -0.28
C THR A 79 8.34 3.46 -0.15
N GLY A 80 8.11 3.93 1.07
CA GLY A 80 7.73 5.30 1.37
C GLY A 80 8.84 6.06 2.08
N LYS A 81 8.94 7.36 1.78
CA LYS A 81 9.89 8.28 2.42
C LYS A 81 9.14 9.42 3.08
N GLY A 82 9.59 9.86 4.25
CA GLY A 82 8.99 10.98 4.96
C GLY A 82 9.87 11.52 6.07
N SER A 83 9.60 12.76 6.50
CA SER A 83 10.37 13.41 7.56
C SER A 83 10.08 12.86 8.96
N ARG A 84 9.09 11.98 9.07
CA ARG A 84 8.74 11.19 10.25
C ARG A 84 8.50 9.75 9.82
N LYS A 85 8.73 8.79 10.72
CA LYS A 85 8.43 7.37 10.47
C LYS A 85 6.98 7.16 10.03
N VAL A 86 6.03 7.81 10.70
CA VAL A 86 4.60 7.71 10.39
C VAL A 86 4.27 8.21 8.98
N ASP A 87 4.88 9.30 8.52
CA ASP A 87 4.74 9.82 7.17
C ASP A 87 5.32 8.85 6.14
N ALA A 88 6.51 8.32 6.40
CA ALA A 88 7.14 7.33 5.54
C ALA A 88 6.29 6.05 5.42
N GLU A 89 5.73 5.55 6.52
CA GLU A 89 4.84 4.38 6.52
C GLU A 89 3.54 4.66 5.76
N ARG A 90 2.90 5.83 5.98
CA ARG A 90 1.69 6.21 5.23
C ARG A 90 1.95 6.29 3.74
N LYS A 91 3.06 6.91 3.34
CA LYS A 91 3.46 7.03 1.94
C LYS A 91 3.81 5.68 1.31
N ALA A 92 4.36 4.76 2.10
CA ALA A 92 4.61 3.40 1.65
C ALA A 92 3.30 2.63 1.44
N ALA A 93 2.34 2.78 2.37
CA ALA A 93 1.03 2.15 2.27
C ALA A 93 0.20 2.68 1.07
N SER A 94 0.20 4.00 0.86
CA SER A 94 -0.46 4.62 -0.29
C SER A 94 0.11 4.12 -1.62
N GLN A 95 1.44 4.03 -1.74
CA GLN A 95 2.07 3.48 -2.95
C GLN A 95 1.79 1.98 -3.12
N ALA A 96 1.75 1.20 -2.04
CA ALA A 96 1.38 -0.21 -2.13
C ALA A 96 -0.03 -0.37 -2.68
N LEU A 97 -0.98 0.43 -2.17
CA LEU A 97 -2.34 0.49 -2.71
C LEU A 97 -2.32 0.86 -4.19
N GLU A 98 -1.65 1.94 -4.59
CA GLU A 98 -1.53 2.38 -6.00
C GLU A 98 -1.00 1.28 -6.92
N ILE A 99 0.01 0.52 -6.48
CA ILE A 99 0.56 -0.62 -7.23
C ILE A 99 -0.51 -1.71 -7.40
N PHE A 100 -1.23 -2.07 -6.34
CA PHE A 100 -2.31 -3.07 -6.44
C PHE A 100 -3.43 -2.61 -7.38
N ILE A 101 -3.71 -1.32 -7.41
CA ILE A 101 -4.69 -0.70 -8.30
C ILE A 101 -4.23 -0.78 -9.75
N SER A 102 -3.00 -0.35 -10.02
CA SER A 102 -2.43 -0.38 -11.37
C SER A 102 -2.32 -1.81 -11.90
N LEU A 103 -1.91 -2.77 -11.06
CA LEU A 103 -1.86 -4.19 -11.42
C LEU A 103 -3.24 -4.81 -11.65
N GLY A 104 -4.27 -4.36 -10.92
CA GLY A 104 -5.65 -4.79 -11.16
C GLY A 104 -6.16 -4.37 -12.54
N ASN A 105 -5.89 -3.13 -12.95
CA ASN A 105 -6.33 -2.59 -14.24
C ASN A 105 -5.53 -3.11 -15.44
N ALA A 106 -4.32 -3.63 -15.24
CA ALA A 106 -3.44 -4.09 -16.32
C ALA A 106 -3.83 -5.45 -16.93
N ASN A 107 -4.72 -6.22 -16.29
CA ASN A 107 -5.22 -7.50 -16.81
C ASN A 107 -6.46 -7.37 -17.72
N ASP A 108 -6.86 -6.14 -18.08
CA ASP A 108 -8.04 -5.86 -18.93
C ASP A 108 -7.70 -5.66 -20.42
N PHE A 109 -6.52 -6.12 -20.88
CA PHE A 109 -6.10 -6.05 -22.30
C PHE A 109 -5.69 -7.41 -22.87
#